data_AF-A0A2S3I479-F1
#
_entry.id   AF-A0A2S3I479-F1
#
_cell.length_a   1.000
_cell.length_b   1.000
_cell.length_c   1.000
_cell.angle_alpha   90.00
_cell.angle_beta   90.00
_cell.angle_gamma   90.00
#
_symmetry.space_group_name_H-M   'P 1'
#
loop_
_entity.id
_entity.type
_entity.pdbx_description
1 polymer ?
#
loop_
_entity_poly.entity_id
_entity_poly.type
_entity_poly.pdbx_seq_one_letter_code
_entity_poly.pdbx_strand_id
1 'polypeptide(L)'
;MTGWVYHIGVSSVGHEYCHLRFLTIRGKSVAMYKRDPLDNPEIEPIRKGVVSPTLVCEELGRQRVNYGDFYVLRLYNPMDQNMKGQIACANPGEVRKWLEAFEEARLQAEYDMMRGVSWNENEINFDGHRPRLRRYVYGLGKYLRISKSTAG
;
A
#
# COMPACT_ATOMS: atom_id res chain seq x y z
N MET A 1 11.62 -5.84 7.08
CA MET A 1 11.34 -6.95 6.13
C MET A 1 11.26 -6.41 4.70
N THR A 2 11.79 -7.14 3.71
CA THR A 2 11.63 -6.82 2.27
C THR A 2 11.47 -8.10 1.47
N GLY A 3 10.66 -8.09 0.42
CA GLY A 3 10.51 -9.24 -0.46
C GLY A 3 9.37 -9.11 -1.46
N TRP A 4 9.29 -10.10 -2.34
CA TRP A 4 8.22 -10.20 -3.32
C TRP A 4 6.95 -10.78 -2.68
N VAL A 5 5.82 -10.20 -3.02
CA VAL A 5 4.47 -10.68 -2.65
C VAL A 5 3.56 -10.59 -3.86
N TYR A 6 2.53 -11.42 -3.88
CA TYR A 6 1.42 -11.27 -4.82
C TYR A 6 0.40 -10.32 -4.21
N HIS A 7 0.24 -9.13 -4.80
CA HIS A 7 -0.84 -8.21 -4.45
C HIS A 7 -2.11 -8.66 -5.17
N ILE A 8 -3.14 -9.01 -4.39
CA ILE A 8 -4.41 -9.56 -4.89
C ILE A 8 -5.53 -8.56 -4.60
N GLY A 9 -6.46 -8.42 -5.54
CA GLY A 9 -7.67 -7.64 -5.33
C GLY A 9 -8.49 -7.50 -6.60
N VAL A 10 -9.47 -6.59 -6.56
CA VAL A 10 -10.34 -6.29 -7.69
C VAL A 10 -10.04 -4.86 -8.18
N SER A 11 -9.90 -4.70 -9.49
CA SER A 11 -9.72 -3.40 -10.13
C SER A 11 -11.05 -2.61 -10.23
N SER A 12 -11.01 -1.32 -10.60
CA SER A 12 -12.25 -0.51 -10.77
C SER A 12 -13.23 -1.09 -11.76
N VAL A 13 -12.72 -1.82 -12.74
CA VAL A 13 -13.52 -2.41 -13.81
C VAL A 13 -14.04 -3.80 -13.45
N GLY A 14 -13.90 -4.21 -12.18
CA GLY A 14 -14.39 -5.49 -11.67
C GLY A 14 -13.47 -6.68 -11.97
N HIS A 15 -12.34 -6.48 -12.65
CA HIS A 15 -11.40 -7.58 -12.91
C HIS A 15 -10.50 -7.85 -11.71
N GLU A 16 -10.44 -9.12 -11.31
CA GLU A 16 -9.47 -9.64 -10.36
C GLU A 16 -8.04 -9.47 -10.91
N TYR A 17 -7.11 -9.12 -10.02
CA TYR A 17 -5.69 -9.08 -10.33
C TYR A 17 -4.90 -9.86 -9.29
N CYS A 18 -3.80 -10.44 -9.76
CA CYS A 18 -2.76 -11.06 -8.94
C CYS A 18 -1.42 -10.60 -9.48
N HIS A 19 -0.80 -9.65 -8.79
CA HIS A 19 0.35 -8.92 -9.31
C HIS A 19 1.57 -9.15 -8.42
N LEU A 20 2.66 -9.65 -9.00
CA LEU A 20 3.94 -9.71 -8.29
C LEU A 20 4.44 -8.28 -8.02
N ARG A 21 4.65 -7.94 -6.75
CA ARG A 21 5.08 -6.62 -6.28
C ARG A 21 6.15 -6.77 -5.21
N PHE A 22 7.06 -5.81 -5.17
CA PHE A 22 8.08 -5.77 -4.13
C PHE A 22 7.54 -4.97 -2.94
N LEU A 23 7.54 -5.55 -1.75
CA LEU A 23 7.03 -4.95 -0.53
C LEU A 23 8.18 -4.73 0.46
N THR A 24 8.11 -3.62 1.18
CA THR A 24 9.07 -3.24 2.20
C THR A 24 8.35 -2.79 3.46
N ILE A 25 8.86 -3.22 4.61
CA ILE A 25 8.48 -2.75 5.94
C ILE A 25 9.77 -2.31 6.65
N ARG A 26 9.82 -1.04 7.07
CA ARG A 26 10.92 -0.42 7.80
C ARG A 26 10.36 0.32 9.01
N GLY A 27 10.54 -0.24 10.20
CA GLY A 27 9.78 0.18 11.38
C GLY A 27 8.28 0.01 11.10
N LYS A 28 7.49 1.06 11.35
CA LYS A 28 6.06 1.10 11.02
C LYS A 28 5.76 1.47 9.56
N SER A 29 6.75 1.93 8.79
CA SER A 29 6.52 2.41 7.42
C SER A 29 6.51 1.26 6.42
N VAL A 30 5.51 1.26 5.53
CA VAL A 30 5.31 0.25 4.50
C VAL A 30 5.34 0.91 3.13
N ALA A 31 6.03 0.29 2.18
CA ALA A 31 6.03 0.73 0.79
C ALA A 31 6.02 -0.47 -0.18
N MET A 32 5.15 -0.37 -1.19
CA MET A 32 5.00 -1.36 -2.25
C MET A 32 5.45 -0.76 -3.58
N TYR A 33 6.16 -1.55 -4.38
CA TYR A 33 6.77 -1.15 -5.64
C TYR A 33 6.45 -2.14 -6.75
N LYS A 34 6.51 -1.68 -8.02
CA LYS A 34 6.38 -2.58 -9.18
C LYS A 34 7.61 -3.46 -9.39
N ARG A 35 8.78 -3.02 -8.92
CA ARG A 35 10.09 -3.66 -9.05
C ARG A 35 10.89 -3.45 -7.76
N ASP A 36 11.96 -4.20 -7.57
CA ASP A 36 12.88 -3.99 -6.44
C ASP A 36 13.50 -2.59 -6.53
N PRO A 37 13.28 -1.70 -5.53
CA PRO A 37 13.88 -0.37 -5.51
C PRO A 37 15.39 -0.37 -5.26
N LEU A 38 15.99 -1.49 -4.80
CA LEU A 38 17.44 -1.61 -4.71
C LEU A 38 18.08 -1.62 -6.11
N ASP A 39 17.47 -2.38 -7.02
CA ASP A 39 17.89 -2.49 -8.42
C ASP A 39 17.38 -1.33 -9.29
N ASN A 40 16.37 -0.58 -8.82
CA ASN A 40 15.72 0.50 -9.55
C ASN A 40 15.53 1.73 -8.62
N PRO A 41 16.62 2.45 -8.26
CA PRO A 41 16.59 3.46 -7.20
C PRO A 41 15.61 4.63 -7.44
N GLU A 42 15.31 4.93 -8.70
CA GLU A 42 14.40 5.99 -9.13
C GLU A 42 12.92 5.61 -9.06
N ILE A 43 12.59 4.35 -8.75
CA ILE A 43 11.20 3.90 -8.75
C ILE A 43 10.45 4.40 -7.51
N GLU A 44 9.40 5.17 -7.74
CA GLU A 44 8.48 5.55 -6.66
C GLU A 44 7.58 4.38 -6.25
N PRO A 45 7.22 4.28 -4.95
CA PRO A 45 6.26 3.30 -4.51
C PRO A 45 4.89 3.55 -5.15
N ILE A 46 4.21 2.46 -5.48
CA ILE A 46 2.82 2.50 -5.94
C ILE A 46 1.84 2.65 -4.78
N ARG A 47 2.23 2.23 -3.57
CA ARG A 47 1.53 2.45 -2.31
C ARG A 47 2.56 2.68 -1.22
N LYS A 48 2.33 3.68 -0.37
CA LYS A 48 3.17 4.00 0.78
C LYS A 48 2.28 4.49 1.91
N GLY A 49 2.60 4.10 3.12
CA GLY A 49 1.90 4.53 4.33
C GLY A 49 2.53 3.89 5.56
N VAL A 50 1.85 4.02 6.69
CA VAL A 50 2.25 3.40 7.96
C VAL A 50 1.28 2.29 8.37
N VAL A 51 1.79 1.32 9.11
CA VAL A 51 0.94 0.37 9.84
C VAL A 51 0.24 1.12 10.97
N SER A 52 -1.09 1.02 11.03
CA SER A 52 -1.87 1.50 12.17
C SER A 52 -1.68 0.58 13.39
N PRO A 53 -1.70 1.11 14.62
CA PRO A 53 -1.77 0.29 15.84
C PRO A 53 -2.93 -0.72 15.87
N THR A 54 -4.00 -0.44 15.11
CA THR A 54 -5.22 -1.28 15.01
C THR A 54 -5.25 -2.17 13.76
N LEU A 55 -4.20 -2.17 12.94
CA LEU A 55 -4.13 -3.03 11.76
C LEU A 55 -4.09 -4.49 12.19
N VAL A 56 -4.92 -5.33 11.57
CA VAL A 56 -4.91 -6.78 11.73
C VAL A 56 -4.34 -7.40 10.45
N CYS A 57 -3.37 -8.29 10.62
CA CYS A 57 -2.84 -9.14 9.56
C CYS A 57 -3.07 -10.61 9.94
N GLU A 58 -3.85 -11.34 9.15
CA GLU A 58 -4.21 -12.73 9.43
C GLU A 58 -4.04 -13.61 8.18
N GLU A 59 -3.71 -14.89 8.40
CA GLU A 59 -3.63 -15.88 7.33
C GLU A 59 -5.01 -16.49 7.04
N LEU A 60 -5.40 -16.47 5.76
CA LEU A 60 -6.62 -17.12 5.26
C LEU A 60 -6.35 -18.54 4.72
N GLY A 61 -5.09 -18.98 4.80
CA GLY A 61 -4.62 -20.29 4.34
C GLY A 61 -4.29 -20.34 2.85
N ARG A 62 -4.11 -21.56 2.35
CA ARG A 62 -3.81 -21.84 0.95
C ARG A 62 -5.07 -21.67 0.10
N GLN A 63 -5.00 -20.80 -0.90
CA GLN A 63 -6.08 -20.52 -1.85
C GLN A 63 -5.56 -20.58 -3.27
N ARG A 64 -6.45 -20.96 -4.19
CA ARG A 64 -6.17 -20.87 -5.62
C ARG A 64 -6.54 -19.48 -6.12
N VAL A 65 -5.55 -18.72 -6.56
CA VAL A 65 -5.73 -17.36 -7.11
C VAL A 65 -5.26 -17.38 -8.55
N ASN A 66 -6.16 -17.08 -9.48
CA ASN A 66 -5.97 -17.35 -10.91
C ASN A 66 -5.61 -18.83 -11.16
N TYR A 67 -4.35 -19.10 -11.52
CA TYR A 67 -3.83 -20.43 -11.87
C TYR A 67 -2.79 -20.96 -10.86
N GLY A 68 -2.52 -20.23 -9.78
CA GLY A 68 -1.50 -20.59 -8.79
C GLY A 68 -2.12 -20.84 -7.42
N ASP A 69 -1.49 -21.74 -6.66
CA ASP A 69 -1.79 -21.92 -5.25
C ASP A 69 -0.90 -21.01 -4.42
N PHE A 70 -1.51 -20.14 -3.62
CA PHE A 70 -0.81 -19.20 -2.77
C PHE A 70 -1.34 -19.23 -1.35
N TYR A 71 -0.52 -18.78 -0.40
CA TYR A 71 -0.96 -18.58 0.98
C TYR A 71 -1.35 -17.12 1.15
N VAL A 72 -2.63 -16.87 1.41
CA VAL A 72 -3.21 -15.53 1.38
C VAL A 72 -3.19 -14.94 2.79
N LEU A 73 -2.67 -13.72 2.88
CA LEU A 73 -2.76 -12.86 4.05
C LEU A 73 -3.80 -11.77 3.78
N ARG A 74 -4.69 -11.57 4.74
CA ARG A 74 -5.64 -10.46 4.76
C ARG A 74 -5.13 -9.40 5.72
N LEU A 75 -5.12 -8.16 5.24
CA LEU A 75 -4.86 -6.98 6.05
C LEU A 75 -6.12 -6.15 6.12
N TYR A 76 -6.51 -5.72 7.32
CA TYR A 76 -7.67 -4.85 7.50
C TYR A 76 -7.60 -4.09 8.82
N ASN A 77 -8.30 -2.95 8.88
CA ASN A 77 -8.48 -2.20 10.12
C ASN A 77 -9.94 -2.35 10.59
N PRO A 78 -10.21 -2.95 11.77
CA PRO A 78 -11.58 -3.05 12.30
C PRO A 78 -12.27 -1.70 12.50
N MET A 79 -11.50 -0.63 12.71
CA MET A 79 -12.00 0.72 12.94
C MET A 79 -12.17 1.54 11.65
N ASP A 80 -11.63 1.07 10.53
CA ASP A 80 -11.79 1.69 9.20
C ASP A 80 -12.04 0.63 8.13
N GLN A 81 -13.30 0.46 7.74
CA GLN A 81 -13.73 -0.53 6.75
C GLN A 81 -13.16 -0.28 5.34
N ASN A 82 -12.62 0.91 5.07
CA ASN A 82 -11.97 1.23 3.80
C ASN A 82 -10.49 0.81 3.79
N MET A 83 -9.88 0.56 4.96
CA MET A 83 -8.53 0.02 5.08
C MET A 83 -8.60 -1.49 5.07
N LYS A 84 -8.36 -2.06 3.90
CA LYS A 84 -8.27 -3.51 3.72
C LYS A 84 -7.31 -3.87 2.59
N GLY A 85 -7.14 -5.15 2.36
CA GLY A 85 -6.51 -5.70 1.17
C GLY A 85 -5.88 -7.04 1.43
N GLN A 86 -5.38 -7.65 0.36
CA GLN A 86 -4.78 -8.98 0.42
C GLN A 86 -3.42 -9.00 -0.24
N ILE A 87 -2.52 -9.73 0.38
CA ILE A 87 -1.26 -10.14 -0.23
C ILE A 87 -1.17 -11.67 -0.15
N ALA A 88 -0.31 -12.25 -0.97
CA ALA A 88 -0.10 -13.68 -1.00
C ALA A 88 1.38 -14.02 -1.12
N CYS A 89 1.74 -15.15 -0.52
CA CYS A 89 3.08 -15.70 -0.51
C CYS A 89 3.12 -17.05 -1.23
N ALA A 90 4.29 -17.42 -1.75
CA ALA A 90 4.46 -18.68 -2.47
C ALA A 90 4.57 -19.89 -1.51
N ASN A 91 5.01 -19.66 -0.27
CA ASN A 91 5.18 -20.71 0.72
C ASN A 91 4.85 -20.25 2.16
N PRO A 92 4.54 -21.19 3.07
CA PRO A 92 4.20 -20.85 4.46
C PRO A 92 5.33 -20.16 5.25
N GLY A 93 6.59 -20.37 4.85
CA GLY A 93 7.72 -19.73 5.50
C GLY A 93 7.75 -18.22 5.28
N GLU A 94 7.38 -17.77 4.08
CA GLU A 94 7.21 -16.35 3.77
C GLU A 94 6.01 -15.75 4.51
N VAL A 95 4.91 -16.49 4.63
CA VAL A 95 3.72 -16.06 5.37
C VAL A 95 4.08 -15.69 6.80
N ARG A 96 4.79 -16.58 7.51
CA ARG A 96 5.23 -16.34 8.89
C ARG A 96 6.08 -15.08 9.02
N LYS A 97 7.05 -14.89 8.11
CA LYS A 97 7.89 -13.69 8.09
C LYS A 97 7.08 -12.42 7.88
N TRP A 98 6.06 -12.45 7.02
CA TRP A 98 5.19 -11.29 6.81
C TRP A 98 4.28 -11.03 8.01
N LEU A 99 3.68 -12.06 8.61
CA LEU A 99 2.89 -11.92 9.84
C LEU A 99 3.70 -11.29 10.97
N GLU A 100 4.90 -11.83 11.25
CA GLU A 100 5.82 -11.30 12.25
C GLU A 100 6.19 -9.84 11.94
N ALA A 101 6.54 -9.54 10.69
CA ALA A 101 6.92 -8.17 10.30
C ALA A 101 5.78 -7.16 10.43
N PHE A 102 4.53 -7.55 10.13
CA PHE A 102 3.38 -6.67 10.32
C PHE A 102 3.06 -6.48 11.81
N GLU A 103 3.17 -7.52 12.62
CA GLU A 103 2.95 -7.42 14.07
C GLU A 103 4.03 -6.54 14.74
N GLU A 104 5.30 -6.70 14.40
CA GLU A 104 6.37 -5.82 14.88
C GLU A 104 6.13 -4.36 14.49
N ALA A 105 5.72 -4.12 13.23
CA ALA A 105 5.39 -2.78 12.76
C ALA A 105 4.19 -2.18 13.51
N ARG A 106 3.18 -3.00 13.85
CA ARG A 106 2.01 -2.61 14.65
C ARG A 106 2.41 -2.25 16.08
N LEU A 107 3.22 -3.09 16.73
CA LEU A 107 3.73 -2.83 18.08
C LEU A 107 4.59 -1.56 18.15
N GLN A 108 5.44 -1.32 17.14
CA GLN A 108 6.18 -0.06 17.05
C GLN A 108 5.24 1.14 16.88
N ALA A 109 4.19 1.00 16.05
CA ALA A 109 3.21 2.05 15.87
C ALA A 109 2.45 2.37 17.17
N GLU A 110 2.08 1.33 17.93
CA GLU A 110 1.44 1.45 19.24
C GLU A 110 2.35 2.16 20.26
N TYR A 111 3.63 1.77 20.31
CA TYR A 111 4.63 2.41 21.16
C TYR A 111 4.81 3.91 20.84
N ASP A 112 4.92 4.26 19.55
CA ASP A 112 5.03 5.66 19.11
C ASP A 112 3.80 6.48 19.50
N MET A 113 2.60 5.88 19.41
CA MET A 113 1.33 6.51 19.80
C MET A 113 1.32 6.82 21.30
N MET A 114 1.74 5.87 22.15
CA MET A 114 1.82 6.08 23.60
C MET A 114 2.81 7.18 23.99
N ARG A 115 3.82 7.44 23.16
CA ARG A 115 4.83 8.49 23.36
C ARG A 115 4.43 9.86 22.80
N GLY A 116 3.23 9.99 22.23
CA GLY A 116 2.76 11.24 21.65
C GLY A 116 3.56 11.68 20.42
N VAL A 117 4.21 10.75 19.71
CA VAL A 117 4.88 11.05 18.45
C VAL A 117 3.80 11.45 17.44
N SER A 118 3.88 12.68 16.90
CA SER A 118 2.91 13.19 15.94
C SER A 118 2.93 12.41 14.62
N TRP A 119 1.75 12.12 14.09
CA TRP A 119 1.53 11.33 12.87
C TRP A 119 1.16 12.24 11.71
N ASN A 120 2.12 12.55 10.84
CA ASN A 120 1.85 13.23 9.56
C ASN A 120 1.86 12.25 8.36
N GLU A 121 1.76 10.95 8.61
CA GLU A 121 1.80 9.91 7.58
C GLU A 121 0.45 9.17 7.50
N ASN A 122 -0.05 8.93 6.29
CA ASN A 122 -1.30 8.20 6.07
C ASN A 122 -1.12 6.70 6.32
N GLU A 123 -2.16 6.03 6.82
CA GLU A 123 -2.19 4.57 6.95
C GLU A 123 -2.01 3.88 5.58
N ILE A 124 -1.30 2.74 5.57
CA ILE A 124 -1.12 1.94 4.37
C ILE A 124 -2.44 1.29 3.96
N ASN A 125 -2.95 1.62 2.78
CA ASN A 125 -4.08 0.91 2.19
C ASN A 125 -3.64 0.02 1.03
N PHE A 126 -3.97 -1.27 1.10
CA PHE A 126 -3.72 -2.26 0.05
C PHE A 126 -4.91 -2.38 -0.92
N ASP A 127 -6.08 -1.89 -0.55
CA ASP A 127 -7.29 -1.87 -1.35
C ASP A 127 -7.41 -0.60 -2.21
N GLY A 128 -8.34 -0.64 -3.16
CA GLY A 128 -8.72 0.49 -3.99
C GLY A 128 -7.68 0.91 -5.03
N HIS A 129 -7.88 2.08 -5.62
CA HIS A 129 -7.00 2.62 -6.65
C HIS A 129 -5.76 3.24 -6.00
N ARG A 130 -4.64 3.23 -6.73
CA ARG A 130 -3.50 4.08 -6.40
C ARG A 130 -4.06 5.47 -6.09
N PRO A 131 -3.87 6.04 -4.88
CA PRO A 131 -4.17 7.44 -4.65
C PRO A 131 -3.40 8.17 -5.73
N ARG A 132 -4.12 8.79 -6.68
CA ARG A 132 -3.45 9.64 -7.67
C ARG A 132 -2.83 10.73 -6.83
N LEU A 133 -1.53 10.63 -6.54
CA LEU A 133 -0.73 11.74 -6.08
C LEU A 133 -1.10 12.86 -7.06
N ARG A 134 -1.82 13.87 -6.57
CA ARG A 134 -2.05 15.10 -7.31
C ARG A 134 -0.64 15.55 -7.66
N ARG A 135 -0.25 15.35 -8.91
CA ARG A 135 0.93 15.97 -9.47
C ARG A 135 0.62 17.46 -9.35
N TYR A 136 1.10 18.10 -8.29
CA TYR A 136 1.14 19.56 -8.23
C TYR A 136 1.99 19.95 -9.43
N VAL A 137 1.32 20.31 -10.53
CA VAL A 137 1.97 20.93 -11.66
C VAL A 137 2.32 22.33 -11.18
N TYR A 138 3.48 22.47 -10.53
CA TYR A 138 4.14 23.76 -10.39
C TYR A 138 4.40 24.26 -11.82
N GLY A 139 3.52 25.10 -12.37
CA GLY A 139 3.80 25.73 -13.67
C GLY A 139 2.62 26.17 -14.54
N LEU A 140 1.36 25.84 -14.25
CA LEU A 140 0.24 26.24 -15.13
C LEU A 140 -0.45 27.56 -14.77
N GLY A 141 0.19 28.41 -13.95
CA GLY A 141 -0.34 29.73 -13.58
C GLY A 141 -0.04 30.87 -14.56
N LYS A 142 0.52 30.62 -15.75
CA LYS A 142 1.07 31.69 -16.60
C LYS A 142 0.50 31.85 -18.02
N TYR A 143 -0.59 31.16 -18.37
CA TYR A 143 -1.21 31.34 -19.69
C TYR A 143 -2.72 31.48 -19.64
N LEU A 144 -3.22 32.46 -18.90
CA LEU A 144 -4.52 33.07 -19.20
C LEU A 144 -4.37 34.59 -19.07
N ARG A 145 -3.88 35.21 -20.14
CA ARG A 145 -3.99 36.65 -20.36
C ARG A 145 -4.56 36.89 -21.76
N ILE A 146 -5.71 37.58 -21.77
CA ILE A 146 -6.24 38.49 -22.81
C ILE A 146 -6.93 37.75 -23.98
N SER A 147 -8.21 38.02 -24.30
CA SER A 147 -8.70 39.33 -24.76
C SER A 147 -10.09 39.77 -24.29
N LYS A 148 -10.18 41.03 -23.85
CA LYS A 148 -11.36 41.90 -23.98
C LYS A 148 -11.50 42.34 -25.45
N SER A 149 -12.74 42.39 -25.96
CA SER A 149 -13.33 43.47 -26.80
C SER A 149 -14.77 43.06 -27.18
N THR A 150 -15.80 43.70 -26.62
CA THR A 150 -16.62 44.80 -27.18
C THR A 150 -17.35 44.50 -28.49
N ALA A 151 -18.69 44.57 -28.44
CA ALA A 151 -19.61 45.32 -29.32
C ALA A 151 -20.88 44.53 -29.65
N GLY A 152 -22.04 45.19 -29.54
CA GLY A 152 -23.36 44.71 -29.94
C GLY A 152 -24.44 45.25 -29.04
#